data_AF-A0A9J5YP00-F1
#
_entry.id   AF-A0A9J5YP00-F1
#
_cell.length_a   1.000
_cell.length_b   1.000
_cell.length_c   1.000
_cell.angle_alpha   90.00
_cell.angle_beta   90.00
_cell.angle_gamma   90.00
#
_symmetry.space_group_name_H-M   'P 1'
#
loop_
_entity.id
_entity.type
_entity.pdbx_description
1 polymer ?
#
loop_
_entity_poly.entity_id
_entity_poly.type
_entity_poly.pdbx_seq_one_letter_code
_entity_poly.pdbx_strand_id
1 'polypeptide(L)' 'MRGNEARYAVGLFSIPKAEYMIKTSEELVDEEHSLLYKPFDHVEFLVFCYTEEGQRCASALKTYCGV' A
#
# COMPACT_ATOMS: atom_id res chain seq x y z
N MET A 1 10.70 -11.26 -17.33
CA MET A 1 11.34 -10.57 -18.47
C MET A 1 11.87 -11.62 -19.44
N ARG A 2 11.22 -11.82 -20.59
CA ARG A 2 11.72 -12.72 -21.65
C ARG A 2 11.73 -11.93 -22.95
N GLY A 3 12.92 -11.49 -23.36
CA GLY A 3 13.17 -10.72 -24.57
C GLY A 3 14.68 -10.55 -24.73
N ASN A 4 15.17 -10.66 -25.96
CA ASN A 4 16.60 -10.65 -26.26
C ASN A 4 17.17 -9.23 -26.47
N GLU A 5 16.37 -8.21 -26.23
CA GLU A 5 16.74 -6.81 -26.44
C GLU A 5 16.67 -6.01 -25.14
N ALA A 6 17.49 -4.95 -25.08
CA ALA A 6 17.48 -4.02 -23.96
C ALA A 6 16.16 -3.23 -23.93
N ARG A 7 15.44 -3.32 -22.81
CA ARG A 7 14.26 -2.50 -22.54
C ARG A 7 14.62 -1.38 -21.58
N TYR A 8 14.49 -0.14 -22.04
CA TYR A 8 14.60 1.04 -21.19
C TYR A 8 13.21 1.44 -20.69
N ALA A 9 13.14 1.83 -19.42
CA ALA A 9 11.92 2.34 -18.81
C ALA A 9 12.28 3.40 -17.76
N VAL A 10 11.41 4.38 -17.61
CA VAL A 10 11.48 5.37 -16.52
C VAL A 10 10.14 5.39 -15.81
N GLY A 11 10.17 5.54 -14.49
CA GLY A 11 8.98 5.68 -13.67
C GLY A 11 9.10 6.91 -12.79
N LEU A 12 8.04 7.71 -12.74
CA LEU A 12 7.86 8.78 -11.78
C LEU A 12 6.72 8.39 -10.84
N PHE A 13 6.97 8.41 -9.54
CA PHE A 13 5.99 8.01 -8.53
C PHE A 13 5.69 9.20 -7.62
N SER A 14 4.40 9.35 -7.30
CA SER A 14 3.94 10.30 -6.28
C SER A 14 3.66 9.52 -5.00
N ILE A 15 4.29 9.94 -3.91
CA ILE A 15 4.05 9.38 -2.58
C ILE A 15 3.40 10.44 -1.68
N PRO A 16 2.55 10.05 -0.72
CA PRO A 16 2.07 10.97 0.31
C PRO A 16 3.24 11.62 1.06
N LYS A 17 3.02 12.83 1.57
CA LYS A 17 3.98 13.45 2.49
C LYS A 17 4.15 12.54 3.71
N ALA A 18 5.36 12.51 4.27
CA ALA A 18 5.58 11.91 5.58
C ALA A 18 4.59 12.52 6.59
N GLU A 19 4.13 11.71 7.55
CA GLU A 19 3.15 12.09 8.58
C GLU A 19 1.72 12.31 8.06
N TYR A 20 1.49 12.24 6.74
CA TYR A 20 0.12 12.18 6.23
C TYR A 20 -0.46 10.79 6.46
N MET A 21 -1.42 10.71 7.36
CA MET A 21 -2.16 9.50 7.64
C MET A 21 -3.15 9.22 6.49
N ILE A 22 -2.89 8.13 5.75
CA ILE A 22 -3.78 7.62 4.71
C ILE A 22 -5.04 7.07 5.39
N LYS A 23 -6.20 7.55 4.94
CA LYS A 23 -7.50 7.06 5.36
C LYS A 23 -8.46 6.98 4.18
N THR A 24 -9.39 6.04 4.25
CA THR A 24 -10.54 5.98 3.33
C THR A 24 -11.39 7.23 3.53
N SER A 25 -11.91 7.80 2.43
CA SER A 25 -12.89 8.88 2.50
C SER A 25 -14.16 8.40 3.20
N GLU A 26 -14.76 9.25 4.03
CA GLU A 26 -15.99 8.92 4.77
C GLU A 26 -17.15 8.63 3.82
N GLU A 27 -17.19 9.26 2.65
CA GLU A 27 -18.20 9.05 1.61
C GLU A 27 -18.14 7.66 0.94
N LEU A 28 -17.03 6.92 1.15
CA LEU A 28 -16.82 5.58 0.58
C LEU A 28 -17.05 4.47 1.60
N VAL A 29 -17.49 4.81 2.82
CA VAL A 29 -17.81 3.87 3.88
C VAL A 29 -19.28 4.00 4.22
N ASP A 30 -20.06 2.98 3.91
CA ASP A 30 -21.52 2.97 4.08
C ASP A 30 -22.01 1.60 4.60
N GLU A 31 -23.33 1.42 4.66
CA GLU A 31 -23.94 0.18 5.16
C GLU A 31 -23.68 -1.04 4.28
N GLU A 32 -23.49 -0.83 2.97
CA GLU A 32 -23.16 -1.88 1.99
C GLU A 32 -21.64 -2.09 1.88
N HIS A 33 -20.85 -1.03 2.08
CA HIS A 33 -19.40 -0.99 1.92
C HIS A 33 -18.72 -0.62 3.24
N SER A 34 -18.44 -1.62 4.07
CA SER A 34 -17.73 -1.41 5.33
C SER A 34 -16.25 -1.05 5.14
N LEU A 35 -15.68 -0.38 6.14
CA LEU A 35 -14.26 -0.03 6.16
C LEU A 35 -13.40 -1.30 6.11
N LEU A 36 -12.53 -1.39 5.10
CA LEU A 36 -11.64 -2.55 4.91
C LEU A 36 -10.26 -2.38 5.56
N TYR A 37 -9.80 -1.13 5.70
CA TYR A 37 -8.47 -0.81 6.20
C TYR A 37 -8.54 0.34 7.20
N LYS A 38 -7.86 0.16 8.34
CA LYS A 38 -7.62 1.19 9.34
C LYS A 38 -6.70 2.25 8.75
N PRO A 39 -6.81 3.51 9.20
CA PRO A 39 -5.91 4.54 8.76
C PRO A 39 -4.46 4.27 9.15
N PHE A 40 -3.49 4.68 8.32
CA PHE A 40 -2.09 4.32 8.48
C PHE A 40 -1.11 5.33 7.88
N ASP A 41 0.14 5.33 8.36
CA ASP A 41 1.23 6.12 7.78
C ASP A 41 1.91 5.38 6.62
N HIS A 42 2.13 6.08 5.50
CA HIS A 42 2.71 5.48 4.30
C HIS A 42 4.15 4.99 4.49
N VAL A 43 4.97 5.74 5.23
CA VAL A 43 6.38 5.42 5.47
C VAL A 43 6.49 4.20 6.36
N GLU A 44 5.68 4.11 7.42
CA GLU A 44 5.63 2.93 8.29
C GLU A 44 5.15 1.68 7.53
N PHE A 45 4.17 1.82 6.64
CA PHE A 45 3.74 0.73 5.77
C PHE A 45 4.86 0.27 4.82
N LEU A 46 5.65 1.19 4.25
CA LEU A 46 6.81 0.83 3.44
C LEU A 46 7.87 0.08 4.26
N VAL A 47 8.12 0.50 5.50
CA VAL A 47 9.01 -0.23 6.42
C VAL A 47 8.50 -1.65 6.66
N PHE A 48 7.21 -1.83 6.92
CA PHE A 48 6.60 -3.16 7.05
C PHE A 48 6.79 -4.01 5.79
N CYS A 49 6.61 -3.44 4.59
CA CYS A 49 6.81 -4.15 3.33
C CYS A 49 8.23 -4.71 3.15
N TYR A 50 9.24 -4.13 3.82
CA TYR A 50 10.62 -4.62 3.78
C TYR A 50 10.93 -5.70 4.82
N THR A 51 10.03 -6.00 5.74
CA THR A 51 10.19 -7.09 6.72
C THR A 51 9.97 -8.47 6.09
N GLU A 52 10.49 -9.52 6.72
CA GLU A 52 10.25 -10.92 6.29
C GLU A 52 8.76 -11.27 6.29
N GLU A 53 8.01 -10.77 7.27
CA GLU A 53 6.56 -10.94 7.35
C GLU A 53 5.86 -10.25 6.18
N GLY A 54 6.15 -8.97 5.96
CA GLY A 54 5.57 -8.18 4.87
C GLY A 54 5.82 -8.78 3.49
N GLN A 55 7.00 -9.36 3.26
CA GLN A 55 7.33 -10.02 2.00
C GLN A 55 6.65 -11.38 1.80
N ARG A 56 6.26 -12.07 2.87
CA ARG A 56 5.66 -13.42 2.82
C ARG A 56 4.14 -13.43 2.90
N CYS A 57 3.55 -12.39 3.47
CA CYS A 57 2.11 -12.32 3.60
C CYS A 57 1.43 -12.25 2.23
N ALA A 58 0.22 -12.80 2.11
CA ALA A 58 -0.53 -12.80 0.86
C ALA A 58 -0.97 -11.38 0.43
N SER A 59 -1.12 -10.47 1.41
CA SER A 59 -1.42 -9.06 1.17
C SER A 59 -0.82 -8.22 2.29
N ALA A 60 0.22 -7.44 1.96
CA ALA A 60 0.88 -6.57 2.92
C ALA A 60 -0.07 -5.53 3.51
N LEU A 61 -0.92 -4.93 2.67
CA LEU A 61 -1.87 -3.91 3.10
C LEU A 61 -2.90 -4.50 4.07
N LYS A 62 -3.47 -5.67 3.76
CA LYS A 62 -4.44 -6.33 4.65
C LYS A 62 -3.81 -6.78 5.96
N THR A 63 -2.57 -7.29 5.92
CA THR A 63 -1.86 -7.73 7.12
C THR A 63 -1.50 -6.56 8.02
N TYR A 64 -1.08 -5.44 7.43
CA TYR A 64 -0.62 -4.27 8.17
C TYR A 64 -1.77 -3.46 8.77
N CYS A 65 -2.83 -3.19 8.01
CA CYS A 65 -3.90 -2.30 8.45
C CYS A 65 -5.32 -2.81 8.17
N GLY A 66 -5.54 -4.11 7.94
CA GLY A 66 -6.90 -4.66 7.80
C GLY A 66 -7.80 -4.41 9.02
N VAL A 67 -9.10 -4.28 8.78
CA VAL A 67 -10.16 -4.30 9.80
C VAL A 67 -10.50 -5.74 10.18
#